data_AF-A0A0K8V8V9-F1
#
_entry.id   AF-A0A0K8V8V9-F1
#
_cell.length_a   1.000
_cell.length_b   1.000
_cell.length_c   1.000
_cell.angle_alpha   90.00
_cell.angle_beta   90.00
_cell.angle_gamma   90.00
#
_symmetry.space_group_name_H-M   'P 1'
#
loop_
_entity.id
_entity.type
_entity.pdbx_description
1 polymer ?
#
loop_
_entity_poly.entity_id
_entity_poly.type
_entity_poly.pdbx_seq_one_letter_code
_entity_poly.pdbx_strand_id
1 'polypeptide(L)'
;MYQSGEAAKYITRRAALRKLQLSLNDFRRLCIIKGVYPREPKHRRRAQKGSSDIKILYHAKDIRFLLHEPIVWTLRDYKIFAKKTGRDRAVKDFRNLKRRLALFPELRIDHIVKERYPTFVDAIKDLDDCLTLLFLFSTFPSLRLIPREQSFLCRRLTIEFLHYIISSKSIRNVFISIKGFYFQADIKGQKVTWIMPHHYPFKPHSKAEVDFKVMSIFVEFYTIMLGFVNYRLYHSAGYTYPPQFRSEIHNDSQDNYKDELSYVSDRIATLNSDLISTENELEDEIENIDLDLVEQGQSSNRIMLLKKEAKELTKLRSLFKGLKFYINREVPREPIVILIRSFGGKVSWDCTAFVGATYNESDETITHQIVDRTILSKTYISRDYIQPQWVFDCVNKRTLLPTNSYFLGALLPPHLSPFVDSNRDSYVPPEENESKNESDFNQKKSKEIIDSQAMDDDQLQKAYIEERADFEEYDHIENEEEQNDDNVAKEEKEKLRHEKTLFMSVQVGKIHKENKKIRRKNEIDEHRLQARMVKSRHRSLFRKLVLEKQVKEKEKWLLTKKRRNIEAQKI
;
A
#
# COMPACT_ATOMS: atom_id res chain seq x y z
N MET A 1 -4.64 -44.72 -5.87
CA MET A 1 -3.86 -44.17 -7.00
C MET A 1 -3.17 -42.82 -6.74
N TYR A 2 -3.57 -41.99 -5.74
CA TYR A 2 -2.98 -40.65 -5.54
C TYR A 2 -2.34 -40.45 -4.16
N GLN A 3 -1.71 -41.48 -3.59
CA GLN A 3 -1.10 -41.42 -2.26
C GLN A 3 0.38 -40.98 -2.28
N SER A 4 1.04 -41.00 -3.44
CA SER A 4 2.45 -40.63 -3.61
C SER A 4 2.65 -39.72 -4.83
N GLY A 5 3.77 -38.98 -4.85
CA GLY A 5 4.11 -38.04 -5.92
C GLY A 5 3.48 -36.66 -5.75
N GLU A 6 3.30 -35.94 -6.86
CA GLU A 6 2.82 -34.55 -6.87
C GLU A 6 1.40 -34.41 -6.29
N ALA A 7 0.55 -35.42 -6.43
CA ALA A 7 -0.80 -35.43 -5.87
C ALA A 7 -0.83 -35.35 -4.33
N ALA A 8 0.23 -35.78 -3.65
CA ALA A 8 0.37 -35.70 -2.19
C ALA A 8 1.09 -34.42 -1.74
N LYS A 9 1.91 -33.82 -2.60
CA LYS A 9 2.67 -32.60 -2.30
C LYS A 9 1.80 -31.35 -2.26
N TYR A 10 0.71 -31.33 -3.03
CA TYR A 10 -0.17 -30.17 -3.16
C TYR A 10 -1.55 -30.44 -2.56
N ILE A 11 -2.15 -29.39 -2.03
CA ILE A 11 -3.52 -29.39 -1.51
C ILE A 11 -4.27 -28.19 -2.09
N THR A 12 -5.52 -28.39 -2.49
CA THR A 12 -6.37 -27.31 -2.98
C THR A 12 -6.76 -26.38 -1.83
N ARG A 13 -7.00 -25.09 -2.12
CA ARG A 13 -7.47 -24.11 -1.13
C ARG A 13 -8.69 -24.61 -0.34
N ARG A 14 -9.71 -25.15 -1.02
CA ARG A 14 -10.91 -25.76 -0.39
C ARG A 14 -10.57 -26.90 0.59
N ALA A 15 -9.59 -27.72 0.27
CA ALA A 15 -9.15 -28.80 1.16
C ALA A 15 -8.32 -28.27 2.34
N ALA A 16 -7.50 -27.23 2.13
CA ALA A 16 -6.76 -26.56 3.20
C ALA A 16 -7.70 -25.89 4.21
N LEU A 17 -8.74 -25.18 3.75
CA LEU A 17 -9.75 -24.55 4.60
C LEU A 17 -10.48 -25.56 5.48
N ARG A 18 -10.95 -26.67 4.90
CA ARG A 18 -11.60 -27.75 5.65
C ARG A 18 -10.67 -28.38 6.68
N LYS A 19 -9.38 -28.50 6.37
CA LYS A 19 -8.38 -29.08 7.29
C LYS A 19 -8.06 -28.15 8.46
N LEU A 20 -7.97 -26.84 8.23
CA LEU A 20 -7.67 -25.85 9.27
C LEU A 20 -8.92 -25.42 10.07
N GLN A 21 -10.11 -25.65 9.52
CA GLN A 21 -11.40 -25.22 10.10
C GLN A 21 -11.46 -23.70 10.30
N LEU A 22 -10.98 -22.94 9.31
CA LEU A 22 -10.95 -21.49 9.31
C LEU A 22 -11.84 -20.93 8.19
N SER A 23 -12.31 -19.68 8.37
CA SER A 23 -13.00 -18.96 7.29
C SER A 23 -12.02 -18.60 6.19
N LEU A 24 -12.52 -18.24 5.00
CA LEU A 24 -11.67 -17.80 3.90
C LEU A 24 -10.85 -16.54 4.26
N ASN A 25 -11.46 -15.60 4.98
CA ASN A 25 -10.80 -14.37 5.41
C ASN A 25 -9.70 -14.65 6.44
N ASP A 26 -9.98 -15.48 7.44
CA ASP A 26 -9.00 -15.87 8.47
C ASP A 26 -7.84 -16.66 7.87
N PHE A 27 -8.15 -17.56 6.93
CA PHE A 27 -7.13 -18.32 6.22
C PHE A 27 -6.22 -17.43 5.37
N ARG A 28 -6.78 -16.44 4.65
CA ARG A 28 -5.98 -15.45 3.93
C ARG A 28 -5.10 -14.66 4.88
N ARG A 29 -5.65 -14.20 6.01
CA ARG A 29 -4.89 -13.47 7.04
C ARG A 29 -3.71 -14.29 7.56
N LEU A 30 -3.96 -15.55 7.92
CA LEU A 30 -2.93 -16.46 8.38
C LEU A 30 -1.85 -16.72 7.32
N CYS A 31 -2.25 -16.91 6.05
CA CYS A 31 -1.32 -17.12 4.95
C CYS A 31 -0.43 -15.90 4.72
N ILE A 32 -0.98 -14.68 4.75
CA ILE A 32 -0.22 -13.43 4.56
C ILE A 32 0.80 -13.26 5.67
N ILE A 33 0.35 -13.38 6.92
CA ILE A 33 1.19 -13.17 8.10
C ILE A 33 2.36 -14.17 8.14
N LYS A 34 2.12 -15.44 7.81
CA LYS A 34 3.17 -16.48 7.79
C LYS A 34 3.96 -16.55 6.48
N GLY A 35 3.56 -15.83 5.44
CA GLY A 35 4.22 -15.88 4.13
C GLY A 35 3.99 -17.20 3.38
N VAL A 36 2.79 -17.79 3.50
CA VAL A 36 2.41 -18.99 2.73
C VAL A 36 1.72 -18.58 1.44
N TYR A 37 2.39 -18.82 0.32
CA TYR A 37 1.92 -18.45 -1.02
C TYR A 37 1.38 -19.66 -1.79
N PRO A 38 0.42 -19.44 -2.72
CA PRO A 38 0.03 -20.48 -3.66
C PRO A 38 1.22 -20.88 -4.54
N ARG A 39 1.27 -22.16 -4.93
CA ARG A 39 2.39 -22.74 -5.69
C ARG A 39 1.88 -23.48 -6.91
N GLU A 40 2.56 -23.26 -8.03
CA GLU A 40 2.25 -23.94 -9.27
C GLU A 40 2.99 -25.28 -9.38
N PRO A 41 2.28 -26.41 -9.60
CA PRO A 41 2.88 -27.71 -9.82
C PRO A 41 3.37 -27.88 -11.26
N LYS A 42 4.43 -28.66 -11.47
CA LYS A 42 4.94 -29.02 -12.82
C LYS A 42 3.89 -29.78 -13.65
N HIS A 43 3.12 -30.68 -13.03
CA HIS A 43 1.99 -31.36 -13.69
C HIS A 43 0.67 -31.14 -12.95
N ARG A 44 -0.09 -30.12 -13.39
CA ARG A 44 -1.35 -29.67 -12.78
C ARG A 44 -2.41 -30.79 -12.68
N ARG A 45 -2.63 -31.56 -13.74
CA ARG A 45 -3.62 -32.67 -13.74
C ARG A 45 -3.31 -33.75 -12.69
N ARG A 46 -2.02 -34.07 -12.48
CA ARG A 46 -1.60 -35.06 -11.49
C ARG A 46 -1.76 -34.51 -10.08
N ALA A 47 -1.39 -33.26 -9.85
CA ALA A 47 -1.57 -32.58 -8.56
C ALA A 47 -3.05 -32.47 -8.15
N GLN A 48 -3.95 -32.25 -9.12
CA GLN A 48 -5.39 -32.11 -8.89
C GLN A 48 -6.17 -33.43 -8.98
N LYS A 49 -5.49 -34.58 -8.90
CA LYS A 49 -6.11 -35.92 -8.92
C LYS A 49 -7.00 -36.17 -10.15
N GLY A 50 -6.60 -35.65 -11.31
CA GLY A 50 -7.27 -35.86 -12.60
C GLY A 50 -8.23 -34.76 -13.04
N SER A 51 -8.50 -33.74 -12.21
CA SER A 51 -9.29 -32.57 -12.60
C SER A 51 -8.54 -31.72 -13.65
N SER A 52 -9.27 -31.17 -14.62
CA SER A 52 -8.79 -30.24 -15.63
C SER A 52 -8.91 -28.77 -15.21
N ASP A 53 -9.67 -28.48 -14.16
CA ASP A 53 -9.99 -27.11 -13.76
C ASP A 53 -8.80 -26.46 -13.07
N ILE A 54 -8.51 -25.21 -13.40
CA ILE A 54 -7.45 -24.45 -12.75
C ILE A 54 -7.92 -24.11 -11.32
N LYS A 55 -7.19 -24.63 -10.33
CA LYS A 55 -7.49 -24.46 -8.90
C LYS A 55 -6.24 -24.00 -8.20
N ILE A 56 -6.42 -23.19 -7.17
CA ILE A 56 -5.31 -22.66 -6.39
C ILE A 56 -4.79 -23.75 -5.45
N LEU A 57 -3.50 -24.03 -5.58
CA LEU A 57 -2.80 -25.09 -4.86
C LEU A 57 -1.79 -24.51 -3.88
N TYR A 58 -1.70 -25.13 -2.71
CA TYR A 58 -0.70 -24.85 -1.69
C TYR A 58 0.12 -26.12 -1.44
N HIS A 59 1.31 -26.00 -0.88
CA HIS A 59 2.04 -27.17 -0.42
C HIS A 59 1.39 -27.77 0.83
N ALA A 60 1.25 -29.09 0.85
CA ALA A 60 0.68 -29.81 1.98
C ALA A 60 1.54 -29.68 3.25
N LYS A 61 2.87 -29.50 3.10
CA LYS A 61 3.81 -29.24 4.20
C LYS A 61 3.50 -27.91 4.89
N ASP A 62 3.28 -26.86 4.11
CA ASP A 62 3.03 -25.51 4.63
C ASP A 62 1.70 -25.46 5.39
N ILE A 63 0.65 -26.10 4.85
CA ILE A 63 -0.65 -26.21 5.56
C ILE A 63 -0.53 -27.04 6.84
N ARG A 64 0.35 -28.04 6.89
CA ARG A 64 0.62 -28.79 8.12
C ARG A 64 1.33 -27.92 9.16
N PHE A 65 2.26 -27.07 8.72
CA PHE A 65 2.92 -26.11 9.59
C PHE A 65 1.91 -25.10 10.18
N LEU A 66 1.04 -24.53 9.34
CA LEU A 66 -0.03 -23.62 9.76
C LEU A 66 -0.98 -24.20 10.82
N LEU A 67 -1.16 -25.53 10.85
CA LEU A 67 -2.05 -26.18 11.83
C LEU A 67 -1.52 -26.06 13.27
N HIS A 68 -0.20 -26.01 13.44
CA HIS A 68 0.45 -25.95 14.75
C HIS A 68 0.73 -24.51 15.22
N GLU A 69 0.30 -23.51 14.45
CA GLU A 69 0.52 -22.10 14.78
C GLU A 69 -0.39 -21.62 15.92
N PRO A 70 0.14 -20.89 16.93
CA PRO A 70 -0.65 -20.42 18.07
C PRO A 70 -1.75 -19.44 17.66
N ILE A 71 -1.57 -18.71 16.57
CA ILE A 71 -2.51 -17.72 16.04
C ILE A 71 -3.85 -18.35 15.64
N VAL A 72 -3.83 -19.61 15.22
CA VAL A 72 -5.06 -20.33 14.89
C VAL A 72 -5.98 -20.40 16.10
N TRP A 73 -5.43 -20.55 17.31
CA TRP A 73 -6.21 -20.54 18.55
C TRP A 73 -6.78 -19.16 18.85
N THR A 74 -5.99 -18.09 18.69
CA THR A 74 -6.50 -16.72 18.87
C THR A 74 -7.61 -16.36 17.88
N LEU A 75 -7.53 -16.86 16.63
CA LEU A 75 -8.59 -16.69 15.63
C LEU A 75 -9.89 -17.42 16.02
N ARG A 76 -9.77 -18.58 16.67
CA ARG A 76 -10.92 -19.29 17.24
C ARG A 76 -11.50 -18.53 18.44
N ASP A 77 -10.65 -17.97 19.29
CA ASP A 77 -11.07 -17.15 20.42
C ASP A 77 -11.83 -15.90 19.96
N TYR A 78 -11.44 -15.27 18.84
CA TYR A 78 -12.21 -14.19 18.22
C TYR A 78 -13.62 -14.61 17.84
N LYS A 79 -13.79 -15.80 17.25
CA LYS A 79 -15.13 -16.31 16.90
C LYS A 79 -15.97 -16.61 18.14
N ILE A 80 -15.37 -17.21 19.15
CA ILE A 80 -16.02 -17.47 20.44
C ILE A 80 -16.43 -16.15 21.09
N PHE A 81 -15.55 -15.15 21.05
CA PHE A 81 -15.77 -13.80 21.54
C PHE A 81 -16.95 -13.14 20.82
N ALA A 82 -16.95 -13.16 19.48
CA ALA A 82 -18.02 -12.59 18.66
C ALA A 82 -19.38 -13.25 18.99
N LYS A 83 -19.44 -14.57 19.09
CA LYS A 83 -20.66 -15.31 19.45
C LYS A 83 -21.18 -14.96 20.85
N LYS A 84 -20.28 -14.86 21.83
CA LYS A 84 -20.65 -14.49 23.21
C LYS A 84 -21.11 -13.03 23.30
N THR A 85 -20.42 -12.12 22.62
CA THR A 85 -20.77 -10.70 22.53
C THR A 85 -22.10 -10.49 21.81
N GLY A 86 -22.37 -11.25 20.74
CA GLY A 86 -23.65 -11.27 20.04
C GLY A 86 -24.79 -11.74 20.93
N ARG A 87 -24.58 -12.84 21.69
CA ARG A 87 -25.55 -13.33 22.68
C ARG A 87 -25.86 -12.29 23.75
N ASP A 88 -24.84 -11.72 24.39
CA ASP A 88 -25.05 -10.74 25.47
C ASP A 88 -25.74 -9.47 24.94
N ARG A 89 -25.45 -9.08 23.68
CA ARG A 89 -26.15 -7.99 22.99
C ARG A 89 -27.62 -8.32 22.73
N ALA A 90 -27.94 -9.53 22.27
CA ALA A 90 -29.32 -9.98 22.04
C ALA A 90 -30.13 -10.05 23.34
N VAL A 91 -29.51 -10.54 24.42
CA VAL A 91 -30.08 -10.60 25.78
C VAL A 91 -30.14 -9.21 26.44
N LYS A 92 -29.45 -8.20 25.88
CA LYS A 92 -29.30 -6.84 26.41
C LYS A 92 -28.63 -6.78 27.79
N ASP A 93 -27.74 -7.72 28.08
CA ASP A 93 -26.93 -7.69 29.29
C ASP A 93 -25.69 -6.80 29.08
N PHE A 94 -25.87 -5.50 29.33
CA PHE A 94 -24.82 -4.50 29.13
C PHE A 94 -23.63 -4.65 30.09
N ARG A 95 -23.84 -5.25 31.28
CA ARG A 95 -22.78 -5.42 32.28
C ARG A 95 -21.79 -6.49 31.83
N ASN A 96 -22.30 -7.65 31.42
CA ASN A 96 -21.46 -8.71 30.90
C ASN A 96 -20.84 -8.33 29.55
N LEU A 97 -21.57 -7.60 28.70
CA LEU A 97 -21.03 -7.06 27.45
C LEU A 97 -19.80 -6.17 27.69
N LYS A 98 -19.87 -5.21 28.62
CA LYS A 98 -18.73 -4.34 28.97
C LYS A 98 -17.54 -5.13 29.50
N ARG A 99 -17.80 -6.14 30.36
CA ARG A 99 -16.75 -7.04 30.87
C ARG A 99 -16.08 -7.82 29.75
N ARG A 100 -16.84 -8.31 28.77
CA ARG A 100 -16.27 -9.01 27.61
C ARG A 100 -15.46 -8.06 26.75
N LEU A 101 -15.99 -6.89 26.40
CA LEU A 101 -15.25 -5.91 25.58
C LEU A 101 -13.88 -5.54 26.19
N ALA A 102 -13.77 -5.50 27.52
CA ALA A 102 -12.48 -5.29 28.20
C ALA A 102 -11.51 -6.48 28.12
N LEU A 103 -12.01 -7.69 27.84
CA LEU A 103 -11.25 -8.93 27.67
C LEU A 103 -11.13 -9.31 26.18
N PHE A 104 -11.07 -8.31 25.29
CA PHE A 104 -10.89 -8.55 23.87
C PHE A 104 -9.57 -9.31 23.63
N PRO A 105 -9.57 -10.46 22.95
CA PRO A 105 -8.34 -11.17 22.66
C PRO A 105 -7.50 -10.34 21.69
N GLU A 106 -6.23 -10.09 21.98
CA GLU A 106 -5.33 -9.37 21.08
C GLU A 106 -4.44 -10.35 20.30
N LEU A 107 -4.34 -10.13 18.99
CA LEU A 107 -3.47 -10.91 18.13
C LEU A 107 -2.04 -10.35 18.20
N ARG A 108 -1.15 -11.05 18.92
CA ARG A 108 0.28 -10.70 18.94
C ARG A 108 1.00 -11.35 17.78
N ILE A 109 1.53 -10.54 16.86
CA ILE A 109 2.21 -10.97 15.63
C ILE A 109 3.75 -10.96 15.82
N ASP A 110 4.25 -10.42 16.94
CA ASP A 110 5.67 -10.17 17.20
C ASP A 110 6.59 -11.39 17.01
N HIS A 111 6.15 -12.56 17.49
CA HIS A 111 6.92 -13.79 17.40
C HIS A 111 7.14 -14.24 15.95
N ILE A 112 6.18 -13.96 15.08
CA ILE A 112 6.21 -14.35 13.67
C ILE A 112 7.23 -13.52 12.91
N VAL A 113 7.34 -12.24 13.22
CA VAL A 113 8.35 -11.36 12.61
C VAL A 113 9.74 -11.90 12.92
N LYS A 114 9.99 -12.33 14.17
CA LYS A 114 11.26 -12.94 14.60
C LYS A 114 11.52 -14.32 13.96
N GLU A 115 10.48 -15.13 13.78
CA GLU A 115 10.60 -16.43 13.10
C GLU A 115 10.87 -16.27 11.60
N ARG A 116 10.22 -15.30 10.94
CA ARG A 116 10.36 -15.04 9.51
C ARG A 116 11.70 -14.39 9.18
N TYR A 117 12.17 -13.48 10.04
CA TYR A 117 13.43 -12.78 9.89
C TYR A 117 14.36 -13.13 11.06
N PRO A 118 15.08 -14.28 10.99
CA PRO A 118 15.98 -14.69 12.06
C PRO A 118 17.16 -13.73 12.22
N THR A 119 17.59 -13.09 11.12
CA THR A 119 18.63 -12.07 11.15
C THR A 119 18.07 -10.70 10.79
N PHE A 120 18.70 -9.65 11.33
CA PHE A 120 18.33 -8.27 11.01
C PHE A 120 18.57 -7.90 9.55
N VAL A 121 19.63 -8.48 8.99
CA VAL A 121 20.04 -8.31 7.60
C VAL A 121 18.97 -8.88 6.67
N ASP A 122 18.26 -9.95 7.06
CA ASP A 122 17.14 -10.46 6.27
C ASP A 122 15.90 -9.58 6.37
N ALA A 123 15.67 -8.94 7.53
CA ALA A 123 14.59 -7.96 7.67
C ALA A 123 14.83 -6.69 6.82
N ILE A 124 16.08 -6.25 6.68
CA ILE A 124 16.41 -5.08 5.84
C ILE A 124 16.21 -5.40 4.34
N LYS A 125 16.45 -6.63 3.87
CA LYS A 125 16.23 -7.01 2.47
C LYS A 125 14.78 -6.87 2.03
N ASP A 126 13.84 -7.24 2.91
CA ASP A 126 12.40 -7.19 2.63
C ASP A 126 11.80 -5.80 3.01
N LEU A 127 12.64 -4.83 3.37
CA LEU A 127 12.19 -3.50 3.81
C LEU A 127 11.63 -2.65 2.66
N ASP A 128 12.05 -2.90 1.41
CA ASP A 128 11.60 -2.17 0.21
C ASP A 128 10.07 -2.23 0.03
N ASP A 129 9.51 -3.45 0.01
CA ASP A 129 8.07 -3.69 -0.10
C ASP A 129 7.30 -3.17 1.12
N CYS A 130 7.92 -3.29 2.31
CA CYS A 130 7.35 -2.80 3.55
C CYS A 130 7.19 -1.27 3.52
N LEU A 131 8.25 -0.54 3.17
CA LEU A 131 8.24 0.92 3.14
C LEU A 131 7.30 1.46 2.07
N THR A 132 7.33 0.91 0.85
CA THR A 132 6.43 1.36 -0.23
C THR A 132 4.97 1.27 0.16
N LEU A 133 4.55 0.17 0.82
CA LEU A 133 3.17 0.00 1.27
C LEU A 133 2.84 0.96 2.42
N LEU A 134 3.74 1.15 3.38
CA LEU A 134 3.52 2.06 4.52
C LEU A 134 3.44 3.52 4.09
N PHE A 135 4.31 3.96 3.16
CA PHE A 135 4.23 5.29 2.57
C PHE A 135 2.93 5.49 1.79
N LEU A 136 2.45 4.47 1.07
CA LEU A 136 1.15 4.54 0.41
C LEU A 136 0.00 4.71 1.43
N PHE A 137 -0.04 3.88 2.47
CA PHE A 137 -1.07 3.94 3.51
C PHE A 137 -0.99 5.19 4.39
N SER A 138 0.19 5.83 4.45
CA SER A 138 0.36 7.12 5.10
C SER A 138 -0.44 8.23 4.39
N THR A 139 -0.59 8.14 3.06
CA THR A 139 -1.32 9.14 2.26
C THR A 139 -2.83 8.91 2.23
N PHE A 140 -3.30 7.72 2.63
CA PHE A 140 -4.73 7.44 2.59
C PHE A 140 -5.49 8.20 3.68
N PRO A 141 -6.69 8.72 3.35
CA PRO A 141 -7.61 9.23 4.35
C PRO A 141 -8.20 8.10 5.19
N SER A 142 -8.89 8.44 6.28
CA SER A 142 -9.61 7.45 7.08
C SER A 142 -10.75 6.84 6.26
N LEU A 143 -10.55 5.62 5.76
CA LEU A 143 -11.54 4.85 5.01
C LEU A 143 -12.27 3.87 5.92
N ARG A 144 -13.51 3.48 5.58
CA ARG A 144 -14.28 2.51 6.38
C ARG A 144 -13.59 1.16 6.56
N LEU A 145 -12.77 0.74 5.59
CA LEU A 145 -12.08 -0.55 5.58
C LEU A 145 -10.67 -0.48 6.19
N ILE A 146 -10.11 0.72 6.35
CA ILE A 146 -8.77 0.93 6.90
C ILE A 146 -8.95 1.60 8.25
N PRO A 147 -8.70 0.90 9.37
CA PRO A 147 -8.83 1.52 10.68
C PRO A 147 -7.90 2.74 10.78
N ARG A 148 -8.42 3.82 11.39
CA ARG A 148 -7.69 5.08 11.55
C ARG A 148 -6.37 4.90 12.28
N GLU A 149 -6.35 4.00 13.27
CA GLU A 149 -5.18 3.63 14.06
C GLU A 149 -4.04 3.09 13.18
N GLN A 150 -4.35 2.27 12.16
CA GLN A 150 -3.32 1.75 11.25
C GLN A 150 -2.69 2.87 10.42
N SER A 151 -3.49 3.77 9.85
CA SER A 151 -2.96 4.89 9.06
C SER A 151 -2.09 5.80 9.93
N PHE A 152 -2.54 6.13 11.15
CA PHE A 152 -1.75 6.93 12.09
C PHE A 152 -0.41 6.27 12.42
N LEU A 153 -0.43 4.98 12.72
CA LEU A 153 0.78 4.23 13.06
C LEU A 153 1.73 4.13 11.85
N CYS A 154 1.21 3.94 10.64
CA CYS A 154 2.02 4.03 9.41
C CYS A 154 2.73 5.38 9.32
N ARG A 155 1.98 6.47 9.48
CA ARG A 155 2.52 7.83 9.38
C ARG A 155 3.60 8.08 10.45
N ARG A 156 3.39 7.65 11.69
CA ARG A 156 4.39 7.76 12.77
C ARG A 156 5.67 6.99 12.42
N LEU A 157 5.55 5.71 12.07
CA LEU A 157 6.71 4.86 11.77
C LEU A 157 7.49 5.32 10.53
N THR A 158 6.81 5.83 9.50
CA THR A 158 7.48 6.41 8.32
C THR A 158 8.30 7.64 8.69
N ILE A 159 7.80 8.48 9.62
CA ILE A 159 8.52 9.67 10.08
C ILE A 159 9.75 9.28 10.88
N GLU A 160 9.61 8.34 11.83
CA GLU A 160 10.74 7.76 12.57
C GLU A 160 11.81 7.22 11.60
N PHE A 161 11.40 6.48 10.57
CA PHE A 161 12.33 5.94 9.58
C PHE A 161 13.04 7.04 8.77
N LEU A 162 12.32 8.05 8.30
CA LEU A 162 12.90 9.19 7.58
C LEU A 162 13.87 10.00 8.44
N HIS A 163 13.56 10.19 9.73
CA HIS A 163 14.46 10.83 10.67
C HIS A 163 15.77 10.06 10.86
N TYR A 164 15.68 8.74 10.98
CA TYR A 164 16.87 7.90 11.02
C TYR A 164 17.72 8.06 9.75
N ILE A 165 17.10 8.15 8.57
CA ILE A 165 17.82 8.37 7.30
C ILE A 165 18.53 9.72 7.28
N ILE A 166 17.86 10.78 7.74
CA ILE A 166 18.43 12.13 7.81
C ILE A 166 19.63 12.17 8.76
N SER A 167 19.49 11.57 9.95
CA SER A 167 20.56 11.50 10.94
C SER A 167 21.74 10.63 10.46
N SER A 168 21.47 9.44 9.91
CA SER A 168 22.50 8.51 9.41
C SER A 168 23.15 8.94 8.09
N LYS A 169 22.59 9.93 7.39
CA LYS A 169 23.05 10.44 6.08
C LYS A 169 23.35 9.30 5.09
N SER A 170 22.36 8.42 4.93
CA SER A 170 22.50 7.12 4.23
C SER A 170 21.95 7.10 2.81
N ILE A 171 21.32 8.19 2.33
CA ILE A 171 20.78 8.30 0.96
C ILE A 171 21.93 8.23 -0.06
N ARG A 172 21.70 7.48 -1.14
CA ARG A 172 22.67 7.27 -2.24
C ARG A 172 22.14 7.79 -3.58
N ASN A 173 20.98 7.31 -4.00
CA ASN A 173 20.40 7.61 -5.31
C ASN A 173 18.96 8.06 -5.15
N VAL A 174 18.51 8.95 -6.03
CA VAL A 174 17.18 9.55 -5.97
C VAL A 174 16.63 9.71 -7.38
N PHE A 175 15.33 9.50 -7.57
CA PHE A 175 14.71 9.70 -8.87
C PHE A 175 13.29 10.20 -8.77
N ILE A 176 12.91 11.17 -9.60
CA ILE A 176 11.56 11.68 -9.70
C ILE A 176 10.87 10.96 -10.87
N SER A 177 9.72 10.36 -10.60
CA SER A 177 8.86 9.75 -11.61
C SER A 177 7.44 10.29 -11.53
N ILE A 178 6.63 9.97 -12.54
CA ILE A 178 5.18 10.23 -12.55
C ILE A 178 4.49 9.53 -11.37
N LYS A 179 5.00 8.36 -10.94
CA LYS A 179 4.43 7.59 -9.82
C LYS A 179 4.73 8.20 -8.45
N GLY A 180 5.85 8.90 -8.30
CA GLY A 180 6.36 9.35 -7.01
C GLY A 180 7.87 9.57 -7.01
N PHE A 181 8.42 9.77 -5.81
CA PHE A 181 9.84 9.94 -5.56
C PHE A 181 10.45 8.60 -5.14
N TYR A 182 11.48 8.16 -5.85
CA TYR A 182 12.25 6.97 -5.52
C TYR A 182 13.47 7.39 -4.72
N PHE A 183 13.66 6.75 -3.58
CA PHE A 183 14.85 6.92 -2.75
C PHE A 183 15.56 5.59 -2.61
N GLN A 184 16.88 5.64 -2.64
CA GLN A 184 17.74 4.51 -2.31
C GLN A 184 18.66 4.92 -1.18
N ALA A 185 18.63 4.17 -0.08
CA ALA A 185 19.55 4.35 1.04
C ALA A 185 20.37 3.08 1.28
N ASP A 186 21.56 3.26 1.83
CA ASP A 186 22.45 2.17 2.21
C ASP A 186 22.40 1.99 3.74
N ILE A 187 21.76 0.92 4.19
CA ILE A 187 21.56 0.59 5.60
C ILE A 187 22.35 -0.69 5.91
N LYS A 188 23.42 -0.56 6.70
CA LYS A 188 24.31 -1.68 7.10
C LYS A 188 24.81 -2.51 5.91
N GLY A 189 25.14 -1.85 4.79
CA GLY A 189 25.67 -2.49 3.59
C GLY A 189 24.61 -3.08 2.66
N GLN A 190 23.32 -2.86 2.95
CA GLN A 190 22.22 -3.22 2.05
C GLN A 190 21.58 -1.97 1.46
N LYS A 191 21.40 -1.99 0.14
CA LYS A 191 20.69 -0.95 -0.58
C LYS A 191 19.19 -1.21 -0.48
N VAL A 192 18.47 -0.31 0.17
CA VAL A 192 17.02 -0.33 0.33
C VAL A 192 16.43 0.71 -0.61
N THR A 193 15.49 0.30 -1.46
CA THR A 193 14.79 1.17 -2.41
C THR A 193 13.31 1.28 -2.07
N TRP A 194 12.79 2.49 -1.93
CA TRP A 194 11.36 2.70 -1.70
C TRP A 194 10.82 3.89 -2.48
N ILE A 195 9.50 3.91 -2.62
CA ILE A 195 8.75 4.93 -3.34
C ILE A 195 7.92 5.71 -2.34
N MET A 196 8.09 7.03 -2.36
CA MET A 196 7.19 7.96 -1.71
C MET A 196 6.21 8.51 -2.75
N PRO A 197 4.91 8.23 -2.64
CA PRO A 197 3.92 8.70 -3.60
C PRO A 197 3.80 10.23 -3.58
N HIS A 198 3.36 10.80 -4.69
CA HIS A 198 2.98 12.21 -4.74
C HIS A 198 1.74 12.45 -3.88
N HIS A 199 1.68 13.63 -3.25
CA HIS A 199 0.56 14.03 -2.40
C HIS A 199 -0.63 14.48 -3.24
N TYR A 200 -1.30 13.52 -3.87
CA TYR A 200 -2.56 13.76 -4.58
C TYR A 200 -3.76 13.39 -3.72
N PRO A 201 -4.88 14.13 -3.85
CA PRO A 201 -6.10 13.78 -3.15
C PRO A 201 -6.56 12.39 -3.56
N PHE A 202 -6.87 11.56 -2.56
CA PHE A 202 -7.27 10.17 -2.78
C PHE A 202 -8.59 10.11 -3.56
N LYS A 203 -8.56 9.45 -4.72
CA LYS A 203 -9.78 9.09 -5.46
C LYS A 203 -10.23 7.69 -5.00
N PRO A 204 -11.46 7.53 -4.47
CA PRO A 204 -11.95 6.22 -4.05
C PRO A 204 -12.12 5.30 -5.27
N HIS A 205 -11.37 4.21 -5.27
CA HIS A 205 -11.46 3.16 -6.29
C HIS A 205 -12.59 2.19 -5.97
N SER A 206 -13.12 1.52 -7.00
CA SER A 206 -14.17 0.51 -6.80
C SER A 206 -13.60 -0.73 -6.11
N LYS A 207 -14.40 -1.40 -5.27
CA LYS A 207 -14.01 -2.66 -4.61
C LYS A 207 -13.66 -3.79 -5.59
N ALA A 208 -14.09 -3.67 -6.85
CA ALA A 208 -13.77 -4.63 -7.91
C ALA A 208 -12.30 -4.53 -8.38
N GLU A 209 -11.64 -3.40 -8.14
CA GLU A 209 -10.26 -3.15 -8.60
C GLU A 209 -9.23 -3.52 -7.53
N VAL A 210 -9.49 -3.16 -6.26
CA VAL A 210 -8.53 -3.35 -5.16
C VAL A 210 -9.18 -3.90 -3.90
N ASP A 211 -8.60 -4.98 -3.36
CA ASP A 211 -9.03 -5.58 -2.08
C ASP A 211 -8.26 -4.97 -0.90
N PHE A 212 -8.80 -3.87 -0.35
CA PHE A 212 -8.22 -3.18 0.80
C PHE A 212 -8.12 -4.03 2.08
N LYS A 213 -8.93 -5.10 2.22
CA LYS A 213 -8.84 -5.97 3.40
C LYS A 213 -7.53 -6.75 3.40
N VAL A 214 -7.15 -7.28 2.23
CA VAL A 214 -5.88 -7.99 2.06
C VAL A 214 -4.72 -7.04 2.32
N MET A 215 -4.77 -5.83 1.76
CA MET A 215 -3.72 -4.83 1.96
C MET A 215 -3.59 -4.39 3.43
N SER A 216 -4.70 -4.23 4.16
CA SER A 216 -4.69 -3.89 5.59
C SER A 216 -3.99 -4.96 6.44
N ILE A 217 -4.10 -6.24 6.07
CA ILE A 217 -3.38 -7.33 6.76
C ILE A 217 -1.87 -7.24 6.51
N PHE A 218 -1.45 -6.92 5.27
CA PHE A 218 -0.04 -6.69 4.97
C PHE A 218 0.52 -5.50 5.77
N VAL A 219 -0.23 -4.41 5.83
CA VAL A 219 0.14 -3.23 6.61
C VAL A 219 0.27 -3.57 8.09
N GLU A 220 -0.65 -4.33 8.67
CA GLU A 220 -0.57 -4.78 10.07
C GLU A 220 0.72 -5.58 10.36
N PHE A 221 1.16 -6.42 9.41
CA PHE A 221 2.42 -7.14 9.55
C PHE A 221 3.63 -6.21 9.40
N TYR A 222 3.62 -5.34 8.38
CA TYR A 222 4.71 -4.43 8.05
C TYR A 222 4.91 -3.32 9.08
N THR A 223 3.86 -2.85 9.73
CA THR A 223 4.01 -1.88 10.83
C THR A 223 4.80 -2.46 12.00
N ILE A 224 4.53 -3.72 12.37
CA ILE A 224 5.25 -4.40 13.46
C ILE A 224 6.69 -4.66 13.04
N MET A 225 6.91 -5.10 11.80
CA MET A 225 8.25 -5.28 11.22
C MET A 225 9.06 -3.98 11.25
N LEU A 226 8.52 -2.87 10.73
CA LEU A 226 9.19 -1.58 10.72
C LEU A 226 9.43 -1.05 12.14
N GLY A 227 8.52 -1.29 13.08
CA GLY A 227 8.73 -0.96 14.50
C GLY A 227 9.95 -1.65 15.09
N PHE A 228 10.13 -2.96 14.88
CA PHE A 228 11.33 -3.68 15.31
C PHE A 228 12.60 -3.20 14.60
N VAL A 229 12.49 -2.86 13.31
CA VAL A 229 13.61 -2.34 12.54
C VAL A 229 14.05 -0.98 13.07
N ASN A 230 13.12 -0.02 13.21
CA ASN A 230 13.39 1.30 13.78
C ASN A 230 14.00 1.18 15.17
N TYR A 231 13.40 0.39 16.07
CA TYR A 231 13.95 0.14 17.40
C TYR A 231 15.44 -0.24 17.36
N ARG A 232 15.80 -1.20 16.51
CA ARG A 232 17.20 -1.66 16.38
C ARG A 232 18.10 -0.64 15.68
N LEU A 233 17.58 0.11 14.70
CA LEU A 233 18.33 1.16 14.00
C LEU A 233 18.70 2.31 14.93
N TYR A 234 17.73 2.83 15.69
CA TYR A 234 17.92 3.89 16.67
C TYR A 234 18.89 3.47 17.77
N HIS A 235 18.72 2.28 18.35
CA HIS A 235 19.66 1.76 19.34
C HIS A 235 21.06 1.55 18.77
N SER A 236 21.20 1.13 17.50
CA SER A 236 22.53 1.00 16.90
C SER A 236 23.19 2.32 16.53
N ALA A 237 22.43 3.42 16.50
CA ALA A 237 22.92 4.78 16.26
C ALA A 237 23.01 5.61 17.55
N GLY A 238 22.85 5.00 18.74
CA GLY A 238 22.99 5.71 20.02
C GLY A 238 21.81 6.61 20.40
N TYR A 239 20.64 6.44 19.78
CA TYR A 239 19.43 7.21 20.10
C TYR A 239 18.43 6.38 20.92
N THR A 240 17.66 7.05 21.79
CA THR A 240 16.57 6.44 22.54
C THR A 240 15.33 6.21 21.65
N TYR A 241 14.70 5.04 21.77
CA TYR A 241 13.44 4.72 21.08
C TYR A 241 12.28 4.58 22.07
N PRO A 242 11.09 5.16 21.80
CA PRO A 242 10.75 6.04 20.67
C PRO A 242 11.50 7.38 20.70
N PRO A 243 11.76 8.01 19.54
CA PRO A 243 12.52 9.26 19.47
C PRO A 243 11.80 10.39 20.20
N GLN A 244 12.52 11.10 21.05
CA GLN A 244 12.06 12.33 21.68
C GLN A 244 12.55 13.52 20.84
N PHE A 245 11.62 14.35 20.37
CA PHE A 245 11.93 15.52 19.58
C PHE A 245 12.10 16.74 20.51
N ARG A 246 13.03 17.65 20.20
CA ARG A 246 13.22 18.91 20.95
C ARG A 246 12.01 19.83 20.87
N SER A 247 11.17 19.65 19.86
CA SER A 247 10.03 20.50 19.58
C SER A 247 8.81 20.00 20.36
N GLU A 248 8.32 20.80 21.31
CA GLU A 248 7.05 20.60 22.05
C GLU A 248 5.78 20.68 21.17
N ILE A 249 5.91 20.43 19.86
CA ILE A 249 4.79 20.45 18.90
C ILE A 249 3.90 19.19 19.07
N HIS A 250 4.28 18.26 19.94
CA HIS A 250 3.50 17.09 20.33
C HIS A 250 2.41 17.37 21.38
N ASN A 251 1.67 18.48 21.24
CA ASN A 251 0.33 18.48 21.79
C ASN A 251 -0.56 17.75 20.80
N ASP A 252 -0.69 16.43 21.01
CA ASP A 252 -1.71 15.52 20.47
C ASP A 252 -3.12 16.04 20.83
N SER A 253 -3.47 17.20 20.28
CA SER A 253 -4.78 17.78 20.44
C SER A 253 -5.70 16.98 19.53
N GLN A 254 -6.75 16.37 20.11
CA GLN A 254 -7.75 15.55 19.42
C GLN A 254 -8.37 16.20 18.17
N ASP A 255 -8.16 17.51 17.98
CA ASP A 255 -8.56 18.30 16.83
C ASP A 255 -7.59 18.32 15.64
N ASN A 256 -6.28 18.11 15.82
CA ASN A 256 -5.31 17.97 14.70
C ASN A 256 -5.56 16.70 13.87
N TYR A 257 -6.35 15.78 14.39
CA TYR A 257 -6.65 14.51 13.74
C TYR A 257 -7.62 14.65 12.56
N LYS A 258 -8.30 15.80 12.39
CA LYS A 258 -9.32 16.00 11.35
C LYS A 258 -8.77 16.55 10.03
N ASP A 259 -7.63 17.25 10.06
CA ASP A 259 -7.12 17.96 8.89
C ASP A 259 -5.79 17.37 8.40
N GLU A 260 -5.78 16.76 7.22
CA GLU A 260 -4.61 16.07 6.65
C GLU A 260 -3.47 17.04 6.35
N LEU A 261 -3.80 18.29 6.02
CA LEU A 261 -2.83 19.34 5.74
C LEU A 261 -2.05 19.74 6.99
N SER A 262 -2.72 19.80 8.15
CA SER A 262 -2.09 20.06 9.45
C SER A 262 -1.09 18.96 9.79
N TYR A 263 -1.45 17.70 9.56
CA TYR A 263 -0.55 16.57 9.78
C TYR A 263 0.70 16.59 8.89
N VAL A 264 0.54 16.90 7.60
CA VAL A 264 1.67 17.05 6.68
C VAL A 264 2.60 18.19 7.14
N SER A 265 2.03 19.24 7.74
CA SER A 265 2.78 20.33 8.37
C SER A 265 3.58 19.89 9.58
N ASP A 266 2.96 19.17 10.51
CA ASP A 266 3.65 18.64 11.68
C ASP A 266 4.78 17.67 11.27
N ARG A 267 4.56 16.86 10.24
CA ARG A 267 5.59 15.97 9.67
C ARG A 267 6.79 16.72 9.12
N ILE A 268 6.57 17.79 8.35
CA ILE A 268 7.69 18.54 7.76
C ILE A 268 8.43 19.33 8.84
N ALA A 269 7.71 19.86 9.84
CA ALA A 269 8.31 20.52 11.00
C ALA A 269 9.17 19.57 11.83
N THR A 270 8.68 18.35 12.08
CA THR A 270 9.44 17.32 12.79
C THR A 270 10.72 16.99 12.02
N LEU A 271 10.65 16.71 10.70
CA LEU A 271 11.82 16.41 9.87
C LEU A 271 12.89 17.53 9.85
N ASN A 272 12.49 18.79 10.04
CA ASN A 272 13.43 19.91 10.12
C ASN A 272 14.13 20.01 11.50
N SER A 273 13.59 19.37 12.52
CA SER A 273 14.16 19.37 13.87
C SER A 273 15.29 18.33 14.01
N ASP A 274 16.35 18.67 14.75
CA ASP A 274 17.44 17.74 15.08
C ASP A 274 17.01 16.77 16.21
N LEU A 275 17.51 15.53 16.16
CA LEU A 275 17.30 14.52 17.20
C LEU A 275 18.11 14.86 18.46
N ILE A 276 17.59 14.47 19.63
CA ILE A 276 18.34 14.50 20.89
C ILE A 276 19.21 13.24 20.93
N SER A 277 20.50 13.39 20.64
CA SER A 277 21.53 12.38 20.92
C SER A 277 21.83 12.37 22.42
N THR A 278 21.81 11.19 23.04
CA THR A 278 22.31 10.98 24.41
C THR A 278 23.84 11.00 24.47
N GLU A 279 24.49 10.78 23.33
CA GLU A 279 25.94 10.80 23.15
C GLU A 279 26.31 11.91 22.17
N ASN A 280 26.22 13.16 22.61
CA ASN A 280 26.92 14.25 21.91
C ASN A 280 28.38 14.18 22.36
N GLU A 281 29.27 13.69 21.48
CA GLU A 281 30.66 14.18 21.27
C GLU A 281 31.61 13.14 20.63
N LEU A 282 31.23 11.88 20.37
CA LEU A 282 32.21 10.87 19.91
C LEU A 282 32.27 10.61 18.40
N GLU A 283 31.30 11.06 17.59
CA GLU A 283 31.33 10.74 16.14
C GLU A 283 32.30 11.60 15.32
N ASP A 284 32.57 12.84 15.73
CA ASP A 284 33.58 13.68 15.05
C ASP A 284 35.03 13.19 15.32
N GLU A 285 35.25 12.38 16.36
CA GLU A 285 36.57 11.79 16.66
C GLU A 285 36.79 10.41 16.00
N ILE A 286 35.74 9.62 15.78
CA ILE A 286 35.88 8.27 15.17
C ILE A 286 36.10 8.34 13.65
N GLU A 287 35.59 9.38 12.96
CA GLU A 287 35.89 9.58 11.53
C GLU A 287 37.35 10.04 11.29
N ASN A 288 38.09 10.42 12.34
CA ASN A 288 39.52 10.75 12.32
C ASN A 288 40.42 9.59 12.76
N ILE A 289 39.98 8.33 12.67
CA ILE A 289 40.92 7.21 12.72
C ILE A 289 41.79 7.31 11.46
N ASP A 290 43.04 7.76 11.66
CA ASP A 290 44.08 7.92 10.65
C ASP A 290 44.15 6.69 9.73
N LEU A 291 43.50 6.80 8.58
CA LEU A 291 43.54 5.87 7.45
C LEU A 291 44.93 5.76 6.80
N ASP A 292 45.92 6.44 7.38
CA ASP A 292 47.33 6.41 6.99
C ASP A 292 48.14 5.39 7.83
N LEU A 293 47.59 4.83 8.91
CA LEU A 293 48.26 3.77 9.70
C LEU A 293 48.15 2.35 9.09
N VAL A 294 47.44 2.18 7.97
CA VAL A 294 47.20 0.86 7.31
C VAL A 294 48.21 0.58 6.18
N GLU A 295 49.28 1.37 6.07
CA GLU A 295 50.29 1.25 4.99
C GLU A 295 51.05 -0.09 4.92
N GLN A 296 50.93 -0.97 5.92
CA GLN A 296 51.77 -2.16 6.01
C GLN A 296 51.01 -3.46 5.67
N GLY A 297 50.66 -3.66 4.40
CA GLY A 297 50.19 -4.98 3.94
C GLY A 297 49.73 -5.07 2.48
N GLN A 298 50.28 -6.04 1.74
CA GLN A 298 50.00 -6.30 0.33
C GLN A 298 48.54 -6.74 0.07
N SER A 299 47.67 -5.78 -0.24
CA SER A 299 46.39 -5.93 -0.97
C SER A 299 45.95 -4.56 -1.51
N SER A 300 46.86 -3.84 -2.18
CA SER A 300 46.79 -2.41 -2.48
C SER A 300 45.55 -1.98 -3.27
N ASN A 301 45.18 -2.71 -4.33
CA ASN A 301 44.15 -2.22 -5.26
C ASN A 301 42.74 -2.21 -4.66
N ARG A 302 42.38 -3.24 -3.88
CA ARG A 302 41.03 -3.35 -3.27
C ARG A 302 40.88 -2.39 -2.09
N ILE A 303 41.94 -2.23 -1.29
CA ILE A 303 41.97 -1.28 -0.17
C ILE A 303 41.94 0.16 -0.68
N MET A 304 42.66 0.47 -1.76
CA MET A 304 42.65 1.80 -2.38
C MET A 304 41.28 2.15 -2.98
N LEU A 305 40.60 1.19 -3.61
CA LEU A 305 39.25 1.38 -4.15
C LEU A 305 38.24 1.63 -3.03
N LEU A 306 38.28 0.86 -1.94
CA LEU A 306 37.46 1.07 -0.75
C LEU A 306 37.76 2.43 -0.07
N LYS A 307 39.03 2.85 0.00
CA LYS A 307 39.42 4.19 0.52
C LYS A 307 38.87 5.30 -0.35
N LYS A 308 38.88 5.13 -1.69
CA LYS A 308 38.29 6.10 -2.62
C LYS A 308 36.78 6.19 -2.46
N GLU A 309 36.09 5.05 -2.39
CA GLU A 309 34.65 4.99 -2.13
C GLU A 309 34.30 5.65 -0.80
N ALA A 310 35.03 5.35 0.28
CA ALA A 310 34.81 5.98 1.58
C ALA A 310 34.97 7.51 1.53
N LYS A 311 35.99 8.01 0.84
CA LYS A 311 36.19 9.47 0.63
C LYS A 311 35.08 10.11 -0.22
N GLU A 312 34.55 9.40 -1.21
CA GLU A 312 33.40 9.88 -1.98
C GLU A 312 32.13 9.91 -1.13
N LEU A 313 31.96 8.92 -0.25
CA LEU A 313 30.83 8.86 0.68
C LEU A 313 30.87 9.99 1.73
N THR A 314 32.04 10.32 2.27
CA THR A 314 32.17 11.45 3.22
C THR A 314 31.88 12.77 2.53
N LYS A 315 32.40 12.99 1.31
CA LYS A 315 32.06 14.16 0.49
C LYS A 315 30.56 14.29 0.24
N LEU A 316 29.91 13.18 -0.11
CA LEU A 316 28.47 13.13 -0.34
C LEU A 316 27.69 13.47 0.94
N ARG A 317 28.07 12.92 2.11
CA ARG A 317 27.44 13.25 3.40
C ARG A 317 27.52 14.74 3.76
N SER A 318 28.52 15.46 3.27
CA SER A 318 28.73 16.89 3.49
C SER A 318 28.38 17.77 2.30
N LEU A 319 27.69 17.25 1.27
CA LEU A 319 27.49 17.95 -0.02
C LEU A 319 26.87 19.34 0.14
N PHE A 320 25.91 19.50 1.05
CA PHE A 320 25.21 20.77 1.29
C PHE A 320 25.63 21.44 2.62
N LYS A 321 26.73 21.01 3.24
CA LYS A 321 27.20 21.57 4.52
C LYS A 321 27.51 23.06 4.35
N GLY A 322 26.83 23.90 5.14
CA GLY A 322 26.99 25.36 5.11
C GLY A 322 26.07 26.10 4.13
N LEU A 323 25.32 25.39 3.29
CA LEU A 323 24.32 26.00 2.41
C LEU A 323 22.98 26.17 3.13
N LYS A 324 22.34 27.32 2.90
CA LYS A 324 20.99 27.63 3.36
C LYS A 324 20.03 27.69 2.18
N PHE A 325 18.99 26.86 2.22
CA PHE A 325 17.98 26.75 1.18
C PHE A 325 16.64 27.34 1.63
N TYR A 326 15.99 28.11 0.76
CA TYR A 326 14.63 28.59 0.98
C TYR A 326 13.69 27.94 -0.03
N ILE A 327 12.68 27.20 0.45
CA ILE A 327 11.73 26.48 -0.40
C ILE A 327 10.46 27.31 -0.59
N ASN A 328 10.10 27.56 -1.84
CA ASN A 328 8.91 28.32 -2.18
C ASN A 328 7.63 27.47 -2.10
N ARG A 329 6.45 28.13 -2.06
CA ARG A 329 5.17 27.48 -1.69
C ARG A 329 4.72 26.32 -2.60
N GLU A 330 5.15 26.31 -3.84
CA GLU A 330 4.70 25.38 -4.88
C GLU A 330 5.45 24.07 -4.91
N VAL A 331 6.68 24.10 -4.40
CA VAL A 331 7.60 22.99 -4.51
C VAL A 331 7.24 21.95 -3.44
N PRO A 332 7.22 20.63 -3.76
CA PRO A 332 6.98 19.59 -2.76
C PRO A 332 8.08 19.60 -1.71
N ARG A 333 7.72 20.03 -0.49
CA ARG A 333 8.69 20.28 0.60
C ARG A 333 9.28 19.01 1.18
N GLU A 334 8.46 18.01 1.46
CA GLU A 334 8.90 16.78 2.13
C GLU A 334 10.11 16.09 1.45
N PRO A 335 10.08 15.74 0.14
CA PRO A 335 11.22 15.08 -0.50
C PRO A 335 12.48 15.96 -0.45
N ILE A 336 12.33 17.27 -0.61
CA ILE A 336 13.46 18.20 -0.66
C ILE A 336 14.07 18.42 0.72
N VAL A 337 13.25 18.54 1.77
CA VAL A 337 13.71 18.65 3.15
C VAL A 337 14.53 17.41 3.51
N ILE A 338 14.03 16.21 3.18
CA ILE A 338 14.76 14.95 3.41
C ILE A 338 16.12 14.98 2.73
N LEU A 339 16.18 15.36 1.45
CA LEU A 339 17.43 15.41 0.70
C LEU A 339 18.41 16.42 1.29
N ILE A 340 18.01 17.69 1.41
CA ILE A 340 18.90 18.75 1.85
C ILE A 340 19.44 18.46 3.25
N ARG A 341 18.58 18.00 4.17
CA ARG A 341 18.98 17.66 5.55
C ARG A 341 19.89 16.44 5.61
N SER A 342 19.63 15.41 4.79
CA SER A 342 20.47 14.20 4.72
C SER A 342 21.90 14.48 4.24
N PHE A 343 22.14 15.59 3.53
CA PHE A 343 23.48 16.01 3.10
C PHE A 343 24.02 17.24 3.85
N GLY A 344 23.41 17.58 5.00
CA GLY A 344 23.93 18.59 5.94
C GLY A 344 23.56 20.05 5.64
N GLY A 345 22.60 20.30 4.74
CA GLY A 345 22.09 21.63 4.47
C GLY A 345 21.00 22.07 5.45
N LYS A 346 20.79 23.39 5.54
CA LYS A 346 19.69 23.99 6.32
C LYS A 346 18.55 24.38 5.40
N VAL A 347 17.32 24.18 5.87
CA VAL A 347 16.10 24.45 5.10
C VAL A 347 15.13 25.31 5.91
N SER A 348 14.50 26.26 5.22
CA SER A 348 13.34 26.97 5.71
C SER A 348 12.34 27.26 4.58
N TRP A 349 11.17 27.72 4.99
CA TRP A 349 10.06 28.13 4.14
C TRP A 349 9.32 29.29 4.82
N ASP A 350 8.31 29.82 4.15
CA ASP A 350 7.44 30.88 4.67
C ASP A 350 6.67 30.43 5.91
N CYS A 351 6.84 31.14 7.04
CA CYS A 351 6.21 30.85 8.32
C CYS A 351 4.68 30.85 8.28
N THR A 352 4.09 31.61 7.35
CA THR A 352 2.62 31.66 7.18
C THR A 352 2.07 30.49 6.39
N ALA A 353 2.92 29.84 5.58
CA ALA A 353 2.50 28.74 4.73
C ALA A 353 2.46 27.41 5.51
N PHE A 354 3.47 27.16 6.36
CA PHE A 354 3.67 25.89 7.05
C PHE A 354 4.38 26.10 8.40
N VAL A 355 4.04 25.29 9.39
CA VAL A 355 4.69 25.28 10.72
C VAL A 355 6.11 24.69 10.59
N GLY A 356 7.07 25.15 11.40
CA GLY A 356 8.45 24.62 11.42
C GLY A 356 9.47 25.37 10.58
N ALA A 357 9.15 26.60 10.15
CA ALA A 357 10.11 27.51 9.51
C ALA A 357 11.19 27.96 10.51
N THR A 358 12.44 28.03 10.05
CA THR A 358 13.60 28.41 10.90
C THR A 358 14.07 29.85 10.62
N TYR A 359 13.99 30.30 9.37
CA TYR A 359 14.34 31.66 8.92
C TYR A 359 13.38 32.17 7.85
N ASN A 360 13.27 33.51 7.73
CA ASN A 360 12.35 34.20 6.83
C ASN A 360 12.96 34.48 5.45
N GLU A 361 12.12 34.80 4.45
CA GLU A 361 12.55 35.11 3.07
C GLU A 361 13.51 36.30 2.95
N SER A 362 13.46 37.23 3.91
CA SER A 362 14.27 38.44 3.96
C SER A 362 15.69 38.22 4.50
N ASP A 363 16.04 36.99 4.93
CA ASP A 363 17.37 36.69 5.45
C ASP A 363 18.42 36.68 4.33
N GLU A 364 19.44 37.54 4.43
CA GLU A 364 20.52 37.66 3.45
C GLU A 364 21.47 36.45 3.46
N THR A 365 21.45 35.65 4.52
CA THR A 365 22.30 34.46 4.63
C THR A 365 21.81 33.28 3.77
N ILE A 366 20.66 33.41 3.10
CA ILE A 366 20.11 32.41 2.19
C ILE A 366 20.96 32.35 0.92
N THR A 367 21.52 31.17 0.64
CA THR A 367 22.37 30.94 -0.55
C THR A 367 21.56 30.58 -1.79
N HIS A 368 20.54 29.71 -1.63
CA HIS A 368 19.78 29.14 -2.73
C HIS A 368 18.28 29.23 -2.44
N GLN A 369 17.49 29.66 -3.41
CA GLN A 369 16.04 29.70 -3.35
C GLN A 369 15.45 28.76 -4.41
N ILE A 370 14.71 27.74 -3.95
CA ILE A 370 14.14 26.71 -4.83
C ILE A 370 12.74 27.14 -5.26
N VAL A 371 12.55 27.30 -6.58
CA VAL A 371 11.35 27.87 -7.19
C VAL A 371 10.99 27.11 -8.47
N ASP A 372 9.69 26.88 -8.69
CA ASP A 372 9.17 26.21 -9.90
C ASP A 372 8.33 27.15 -10.80
N ARG A 373 8.27 28.44 -10.48
CA ARG A 373 7.67 29.50 -11.33
C ARG A 373 8.62 29.96 -12.41
N THR A 374 8.04 30.35 -13.53
CA THR A 374 8.77 31.03 -14.62
C THR A 374 9.18 32.45 -14.27
N ILE A 375 8.42 33.15 -13.41
CA ILE A 375 8.66 34.56 -13.07
C ILE A 375 8.42 34.77 -11.57
N LEU A 376 9.32 35.51 -10.93
CA LEU A 376 9.21 35.96 -9.54
C LEU A 376 8.99 37.47 -9.48
N SER A 377 8.17 37.92 -8.53
CA SER A 377 7.89 39.34 -8.31
C SER A 377 8.99 40.07 -7.55
N LYS A 378 9.75 39.35 -6.71
CA LYS A 378 10.88 39.88 -5.95
C LYS A 378 12.07 38.95 -6.15
N THR A 379 13.18 39.51 -6.58
CA THR A 379 14.47 38.83 -6.70
C THR A 379 15.49 39.55 -5.84
N TYR A 380 16.38 38.78 -5.22
CA TYR A 380 17.50 39.29 -4.44
C TYR A 380 18.80 38.88 -5.12
N ILE A 381 19.76 39.78 -5.17
CA ILE A 381 21.04 39.57 -5.88
C ILE A 381 21.94 38.58 -5.11
N SER A 382 21.79 38.48 -3.79
CA SER A 382 22.63 37.66 -2.92
C SER A 382 22.38 36.15 -3.02
N ARG A 383 21.42 35.69 -3.84
CA ARG A 383 20.97 34.30 -3.86
C ARG A 383 20.68 33.76 -5.25
N ASP A 384 20.91 32.47 -5.40
CA ASP A 384 20.67 31.75 -6.64
C ASP A 384 19.25 31.19 -6.68
N TYR A 385 18.52 31.48 -7.76
CA TYR A 385 17.17 30.98 -8.00
C TYR A 385 17.21 29.75 -8.87
N ILE A 386 16.97 28.59 -8.27
CA ILE A 386 17.12 27.28 -8.92
C ILE A 386 15.82 26.48 -8.92
N GLN A 387 15.67 25.63 -9.93
CA GLN A 387 14.58 24.67 -10.00
C GLN A 387 14.84 23.44 -9.12
N PRO A 388 13.78 22.76 -8.61
CA PRO A 388 13.93 21.61 -7.71
C PRO A 388 14.81 20.49 -8.25
N GLN A 389 14.80 20.28 -9.56
CA GLN A 389 15.57 19.22 -10.23
C GLN A 389 17.07 19.30 -9.92
N TRP A 390 17.64 20.49 -9.73
CA TRP A 390 19.04 20.68 -9.40
C TRP A 390 19.46 19.89 -8.16
N VAL A 391 18.61 19.84 -7.13
CA VAL A 391 18.89 19.11 -5.89
C VAL A 391 19.02 17.61 -6.17
N PHE A 392 18.11 17.06 -6.98
CA PHE A 392 18.12 15.63 -7.31
C PHE A 392 19.32 15.25 -8.16
N ASP A 393 19.64 16.07 -9.16
CA ASP A 393 20.77 15.80 -10.07
C ASP A 393 22.12 15.96 -9.35
N CYS A 394 22.26 16.91 -8.42
CA CYS A 394 23.46 17.06 -7.58
C CYS A 394 23.72 15.83 -6.72
N VAL A 395 22.65 15.25 -6.15
CA VAL A 395 22.75 14.04 -5.31
C VAL A 395 23.20 12.85 -6.14
N ASN A 396 22.59 12.64 -7.31
CA ASN A 396 22.93 11.52 -8.19
C ASN A 396 24.35 11.62 -8.76
N LYS A 397 24.79 12.84 -9.14
CA LYS A 397 26.16 13.09 -9.61
C LYS A 397 27.18 13.21 -8.48
N ARG A 398 26.75 13.18 -7.22
CA ARG A 398 27.56 13.30 -5.99
C ARG A 398 28.45 14.54 -5.95
N THR A 399 28.09 15.57 -6.69
CA THR A 399 28.86 16.81 -6.87
C THR A 399 27.89 17.99 -7.00
N LEU A 400 28.33 19.16 -6.54
CA LEU A 400 27.55 20.39 -6.72
C LEU A 400 27.61 20.81 -8.18
N LEU A 401 26.45 20.79 -8.85
CA LEU A 401 26.34 21.15 -10.26
C LEU A 401 26.27 22.67 -10.43
N PRO A 402 26.76 23.21 -11.56
CA PRO A 402 26.55 24.61 -11.89
C PRO A 402 25.07 24.98 -11.89
N THR A 403 24.72 26.11 -11.27
CA THR A 403 23.33 26.58 -11.13
C THR A 403 22.77 27.13 -12.45
N ASN A 404 23.63 27.57 -13.37
CA ASN A 404 23.27 28.20 -14.64
C ASN A 404 22.26 27.41 -15.50
N SER A 405 22.40 26.08 -15.56
CA SER A 405 21.52 25.21 -16.35
C SER A 405 20.14 24.98 -15.73
N TYR A 406 19.93 25.42 -14.48
CA TYR A 406 18.72 25.17 -13.69
C TYR A 406 18.07 26.48 -13.21
N PHE A 407 18.46 27.62 -13.79
CA PHE A 407 17.83 28.90 -13.53
C PHE A 407 16.39 28.94 -14.03
N LEU A 408 15.62 29.88 -13.51
CA LEU A 408 14.22 30.07 -13.86
C LEU A 408 14.06 30.29 -15.36
N GLY A 409 13.21 29.47 -16.00
CA GLY A 409 12.93 29.54 -17.42
C GLY A 409 14.01 28.94 -18.34
N ALA A 410 15.10 28.41 -17.79
CA ALA A 410 16.07 27.66 -18.57
C ALA A 410 15.50 26.29 -18.99
N LEU A 411 15.98 25.77 -20.12
CA LEU A 411 15.69 24.39 -20.51
C LEU A 411 16.51 23.45 -19.64
N LEU A 412 15.82 22.73 -18.76
CA LEU A 412 16.41 21.77 -17.83
C LEU A 412 17.09 20.63 -18.60
N PRO A 413 18.25 20.13 -18.12
CA PRO A 413 18.82 18.89 -18.62
C PRO A 413 17.87 17.72 -18.36
N PRO A 414 17.92 16.63 -19.13
CA PRO A 414 17.03 15.51 -18.92
C PRO A 414 17.35 14.80 -17.60
N HIS A 415 16.30 14.50 -16.83
CA HIS A 415 16.41 13.78 -15.58
C HIS A 415 16.54 12.28 -15.84
N LEU A 416 17.78 11.78 -15.83
CA LEU A 416 18.09 10.37 -16.06
C LEU A 416 17.91 9.53 -14.78
N SER A 417 17.46 8.29 -14.95
CA SER A 417 17.29 7.37 -13.81
C SER A 417 18.65 6.81 -13.36
N PRO A 418 19.02 6.95 -12.08
CA PRO A 418 20.24 6.36 -11.54
C PRO A 418 20.13 4.84 -11.32
N PHE A 419 18.95 4.26 -11.58
CA PHE A 419 18.64 2.83 -11.37
C PHE A 419 18.80 1.96 -12.61
N VAL A 420 19.38 2.51 -13.69
CA VAL A 420 19.64 1.75 -14.92
C VAL A 420 20.84 0.83 -14.70
N ASP A 421 20.58 -0.47 -14.67
CA ASP A 421 21.63 -1.49 -14.68
C ASP A 421 22.43 -1.36 -15.99
N SER A 422 23.75 -1.22 -15.90
CA SER A 422 24.65 -1.19 -17.06
C SER A 422 24.55 -2.44 -17.95
N ASN A 423 23.91 -3.50 -17.45
CA ASN A 423 23.73 -4.80 -18.12
C ASN A 423 22.38 -4.98 -18.82
N ARG A 424 21.44 -4.02 -18.75
CA ARG A 424 20.14 -4.13 -19.44
C ARG A 424 20.17 -3.30 -20.72
N ASP A 425 19.86 -3.94 -21.86
CA ASP A 425 19.62 -3.33 -23.18
C ASP A 425 18.37 -2.44 -23.17
N SER A 426 18.37 -1.41 -22.32
CA SER A 426 17.40 -0.32 -22.38
C SER A 426 18.01 0.80 -23.22
N TYR A 427 17.17 1.46 -24.02
CA TYR A 427 17.58 2.62 -24.81
C TYR A 427 18.35 3.62 -23.93
N VAL A 428 19.65 3.74 -24.18
CA VAL A 428 20.55 4.72 -23.55
C VAL A 428 20.36 6.03 -24.32
N PRO A 429 19.79 7.08 -23.71
CA PRO A 429 19.63 8.37 -24.37
C PRO A 429 21.00 8.91 -24.84
N PRO A 430 21.08 9.58 -26.00
CA PRO A 430 22.35 10.00 -26.60
C PRO A 430 23.26 10.84 -25.69
N GLU A 431 22.69 11.58 -24.74
CA GLU A 431 23.43 12.39 -23.76
C GLU A 431 24.16 11.58 -22.68
N GLU A 432 23.71 10.35 -22.41
CA GLU A 432 24.41 9.42 -21.52
C GLU A 432 25.68 8.86 -22.19
N ASN A 433 25.74 8.84 -23.54
CA ASN A 433 26.93 8.46 -24.29
C ASN A 433 28.01 9.56 -24.24
N GLU A 434 27.65 10.84 -24.25
CA GLU A 434 28.62 11.94 -24.09
C GLU A 434 29.35 11.88 -22.74
N SER A 435 28.68 11.37 -21.70
CA SER A 435 29.25 11.16 -20.37
C SER A 435 30.09 9.87 -20.25
N LYS A 436 29.89 8.88 -21.15
CA LYS A 436 30.53 7.55 -21.12
C LYS A 436 31.64 7.37 -22.16
N ASN A 437 31.80 8.29 -23.11
CA ASN A 437 32.75 8.18 -24.21
C ASN A 437 34.25 8.22 -23.82
N GLU A 438 34.61 8.41 -22.54
CA GLU A 438 36.00 8.34 -22.08
C GLU A 438 36.42 6.96 -21.55
N SER A 439 35.50 5.99 -21.38
CA SER A 439 35.80 4.78 -20.60
C SER A 439 35.03 3.53 -21.02
N ASP A 440 35.18 3.06 -22.26
CA ASP A 440 35.42 1.63 -22.54
C ASP A 440 35.23 1.26 -24.02
N PHE A 441 36.36 0.98 -24.67
CA PHE A 441 36.45 0.16 -25.88
C PHE A 441 36.74 -1.27 -25.44
N ASN A 442 35.73 -2.17 -25.42
CA ASN A 442 35.84 -3.61 -25.75
C ASN A 442 34.74 -4.48 -25.09
N GLN A 443 33.82 -4.98 -25.91
CA GLN A 443 33.54 -6.42 -26.15
C GLN A 443 32.08 -6.62 -26.59
N LYS A 444 31.91 -6.97 -27.86
CA LYS A 444 30.69 -7.60 -28.39
C LYS A 444 30.77 -9.11 -28.13
N LYS A 445 29.75 -9.69 -27.48
CA LYS A 445 29.34 -11.09 -27.68
C LYS A 445 27.82 -11.20 -27.68
N SER A 446 27.35 -11.94 -28.67
CA SER A 446 25.96 -12.33 -28.92
C SER A 446 25.53 -13.51 -28.03
N LYS A 447 24.25 -13.54 -27.62
CA LYS A 447 23.36 -14.72 -27.73
C LYS A 447 21.94 -14.50 -27.15
N GLU A 448 20.98 -14.84 -28.03
CA GLU A 448 19.75 -15.64 -27.88
C GLU A 448 18.69 -15.37 -26.80
N ILE A 449 17.45 -15.42 -27.31
CA ILE A 449 16.12 -15.13 -26.75
C ILE A 449 15.67 -16.20 -25.74
N ILE A 450 15.06 -15.77 -24.63
CA ILE A 450 14.10 -16.57 -23.87
C ILE A 450 12.86 -15.70 -23.61
N ASP A 451 11.83 -15.94 -24.41
CA ASP A 451 10.48 -15.44 -24.19
C ASP A 451 9.75 -16.44 -23.29
N SER A 452 9.56 -16.10 -22.02
CA SER A 452 8.88 -16.94 -21.03
C SER A 452 7.54 -16.33 -20.61
N GLN A 453 6.49 -16.78 -21.29
CA GLN A 453 5.17 -17.14 -20.75
C GLN A 453 4.48 -16.10 -19.85
N ALA A 454 3.87 -15.08 -20.48
CA ALA A 454 2.93 -14.15 -19.83
C ALA A 454 1.44 -14.56 -19.92
N MET A 455 1.13 -15.83 -20.24
CA MET A 455 -0.22 -16.27 -20.63
C MET A 455 -1.04 -17.02 -19.54
N ASP A 456 -0.51 -17.25 -18.32
CA ASP A 456 -1.18 -18.06 -17.28
C ASP A 456 -1.90 -17.21 -16.18
N ASP A 457 -1.54 -15.93 -15.99
CA ASP A 457 -2.04 -15.09 -14.88
C ASP A 457 -3.54 -14.75 -14.99
N ASP A 458 -4.01 -14.43 -16.20
CA ASP A 458 -5.43 -14.08 -16.44
C ASP A 458 -6.39 -15.26 -16.15
N GLN A 459 -5.94 -16.49 -16.38
CA GLN A 459 -6.74 -17.68 -16.11
C GLN A 459 -6.77 -18.00 -14.60
N LEU A 460 -5.66 -17.78 -13.90
CA LEU A 460 -5.58 -17.87 -12.43
C LEU A 460 -6.47 -16.83 -11.75
N GLN A 461 -6.52 -15.61 -12.27
CA GLN A 461 -7.39 -14.55 -11.73
C GLN A 461 -8.88 -14.89 -11.91
N LYS A 462 -9.26 -15.46 -13.06
CA LYS A 462 -10.64 -15.93 -13.30
C LYS A 462 -11.02 -17.07 -12.35
N ALA A 463 -10.15 -18.06 -12.17
CA ALA A 463 -10.36 -19.15 -11.23
C ALA A 463 -10.49 -18.64 -9.77
N TYR A 464 -9.73 -17.61 -9.40
CA TYR A 464 -9.82 -16.98 -8.09
C TYR A 464 -11.18 -16.29 -7.87
N ILE A 465 -11.69 -15.57 -8.87
CA ILE A 465 -12.98 -14.87 -8.80
C ILE A 465 -14.14 -15.87 -8.70
N GLU A 466 -14.10 -16.95 -9.47
CA GLU A 466 -15.11 -18.01 -9.45
C GLU A 466 -15.12 -18.76 -8.09
N GLU A 467 -13.94 -19.14 -7.58
CA GLU A 467 -13.84 -19.75 -6.24
C GLU A 467 -14.30 -18.81 -5.12
N ARG A 468 -14.10 -17.49 -5.28
CA ARG A 468 -14.55 -16.48 -4.30
C ARG A 468 -16.07 -16.33 -4.34
N ALA A 469 -16.69 -16.30 -5.52
CA ALA A 469 -18.14 -16.21 -5.67
C ALA A 469 -18.83 -17.42 -5.02
N ASP A 470 -18.32 -18.63 -5.25
CA ASP A 470 -18.83 -19.86 -4.63
C ASP A 470 -18.74 -19.85 -3.09
N PHE A 471 -17.73 -19.17 -2.52
CA PHE A 471 -17.55 -19.05 -1.08
C PHE A 471 -18.38 -17.92 -0.46
N GLU A 472 -18.47 -16.77 -1.13
CA GLU A 472 -19.30 -15.65 -0.69
C GLU A 472 -20.79 -16.04 -0.71
N GLU A 473 -21.22 -16.93 -1.62
CA GLU A 473 -22.56 -17.53 -1.61
C GLU A 473 -22.79 -18.43 -0.39
N TYR A 474 -21.76 -19.13 0.10
CA TYR A 474 -21.83 -19.96 1.32
C TYR A 474 -21.77 -19.14 2.62
N ASP A 475 -20.93 -18.11 2.66
CA ASP A 475 -20.78 -17.18 3.81
C ASP A 475 -22.00 -16.25 3.92
N HIS A 476 -22.68 -15.93 2.80
CA HIS A 476 -23.96 -15.22 2.81
C HIS A 476 -25.08 -16.05 3.43
N ILE A 477 -25.09 -17.37 3.25
CA ILE A 477 -26.12 -18.24 3.86
C ILE A 477 -25.97 -18.26 5.38
N GLU A 478 -24.75 -18.32 5.93
CA GLU A 478 -24.52 -18.24 7.39
C GLU A 478 -24.79 -16.84 7.97
N ASN A 479 -24.47 -15.76 7.24
CA ASN A 479 -24.72 -14.39 7.71
C ASN A 479 -26.19 -13.92 7.52
N GLU A 480 -26.92 -14.46 6.54
CA GLU A 480 -28.36 -14.19 6.37
C GLU A 480 -29.17 -14.84 7.50
N GLU A 481 -28.76 -15.99 8.04
CA GLU A 481 -29.37 -16.58 9.24
C GLU A 481 -29.21 -15.68 10.48
N GLU A 482 -28.07 -14.99 10.66
CA GLU A 482 -27.86 -14.06 11.78
C GLU A 482 -28.50 -12.68 11.57
N GLN A 483 -28.62 -12.18 10.33
CA GLN A 483 -29.21 -10.87 10.02
C GLN A 483 -30.74 -10.89 9.90
N ASN A 484 -31.33 -12.05 9.55
CA ASN A 484 -32.78 -12.17 9.46
C ASN A 484 -33.45 -12.09 10.84
N ASP A 485 -32.82 -12.60 11.91
CA ASP A 485 -33.37 -12.50 13.28
C ASP A 485 -33.45 -11.04 13.80
N ASP A 486 -32.47 -10.20 13.46
CA ASP A 486 -32.40 -8.79 13.92
C ASP A 486 -33.34 -7.85 13.13
N ASN A 487 -33.66 -8.18 11.88
CA ASN A 487 -34.55 -7.40 11.03
C ASN A 487 -36.03 -7.78 11.22
N VAL A 488 -36.34 -9.06 11.43
CA VAL A 488 -37.71 -9.53 11.70
C VAL A 488 -38.25 -8.95 13.01
N ALA A 489 -37.42 -8.87 14.06
CA ALA A 489 -37.82 -8.32 15.36
C ALA A 489 -38.04 -6.79 15.37
N LYS A 490 -37.45 -6.05 14.41
CA LYS A 490 -37.65 -4.60 14.23
C LYS A 490 -38.87 -4.30 13.36
N GLU A 491 -39.05 -5.04 12.26
CA GLU A 491 -40.20 -4.88 11.38
C GLU A 491 -41.52 -5.26 12.07
N GLU A 492 -41.56 -6.33 12.89
CA GLU A 492 -42.77 -6.69 13.63
C GLU A 492 -43.20 -5.62 14.63
N LYS A 493 -42.24 -4.95 15.30
CA LYS A 493 -42.52 -3.87 16.25
C LYS A 493 -42.97 -2.58 15.58
N GLU A 494 -42.53 -2.30 14.36
CA GLU A 494 -43.01 -1.15 13.58
C GLU A 494 -44.39 -1.43 12.97
N LYS A 495 -44.64 -2.65 12.47
CA LYS A 495 -45.96 -3.07 11.94
C LYS A 495 -47.04 -3.05 13.01
N LEU A 496 -46.76 -3.56 14.22
CA LEU A 496 -47.67 -3.50 15.38
C LEU A 496 -47.96 -2.08 15.88
N ARG A 497 -47.03 -1.13 15.64
CA ARG A 497 -47.22 0.30 15.97
C ARG A 497 -48.06 1.02 14.90
N HIS A 498 -47.88 0.69 13.63
CA HIS A 498 -48.64 1.29 12.52
C HIS A 498 -50.08 0.77 12.44
N GLU A 499 -50.31 -0.52 12.72
CA GLU A 499 -51.66 -1.11 12.72
C GLU A 499 -52.54 -0.49 13.81
N LYS A 500 -52.01 -0.26 15.02
CA LYS A 500 -52.77 0.36 16.12
C LYS A 500 -53.18 1.81 15.85
N THR A 501 -52.50 2.52 14.94
CA THR A 501 -52.82 3.91 14.59
C THR A 501 -53.86 4.07 13.47
N LEU A 502 -54.16 3.00 12.71
CA LEU A 502 -55.03 3.07 11.53
C LEU A 502 -56.47 2.58 11.77
N PHE A 503 -56.76 1.92 12.90
CA PHE A 503 -58.06 1.28 13.16
C PHE A 503 -59.20 2.22 13.61
N MET A 504 -58.99 3.54 13.72
CA MET A 504 -60.04 4.48 14.19
C MET A 504 -60.42 5.59 13.20
N SER A 505 -60.39 5.36 11.89
CA SER A 505 -61.08 6.27 10.97
C SER A 505 -61.81 5.52 9.85
N VAL A 506 -63.12 5.72 9.77
CA VAL A 506 -63.97 5.18 8.71
C VAL A 506 -63.75 6.02 7.45
N GLN A 507 -63.17 5.43 6.41
CA GLN A 507 -63.01 6.06 5.10
C GLN A 507 -63.97 5.43 4.07
N VAL A 508 -64.56 6.29 3.24
CA VAL A 508 -65.45 5.89 2.15
C VAL A 508 -64.66 5.13 1.08
N GLY A 509 -65.20 3.98 0.65
CA GLY A 509 -64.52 3.03 -0.22
C GLY A 509 -64.04 3.63 -1.55
N LYS A 510 -62.73 3.61 -1.77
CA LYS A 510 -62.11 3.87 -3.09
C LYS A 510 -61.97 2.56 -3.84
N ILE A 511 -62.39 2.54 -5.10
CA ILE A 511 -62.21 1.42 -6.03
C ILE A 511 -60.71 1.15 -6.17
N HIS A 512 -60.29 -0.06 -5.77
CA HIS A 512 -58.90 -0.49 -5.77
C HIS A 512 -58.36 -0.55 -7.21
N LYS A 513 -57.57 0.45 -7.63
CA LYS A 513 -56.78 0.36 -8.86
C LYS A 513 -55.51 -0.39 -8.54
N GLU A 514 -55.43 -1.64 -8.99
CA GLU A 514 -54.22 -2.45 -8.87
C GLU A 514 -53.00 -1.71 -9.44
N ASN A 515 -51.95 -1.64 -8.61
CA ASN A 515 -50.69 -1.01 -9.01
C ASN A 515 -49.99 -1.86 -10.08
N LYS A 516 -49.98 -1.37 -11.32
CA LYS A 516 -49.33 -2.03 -12.47
C LYS A 516 -47.87 -2.44 -12.24
N LYS A 517 -47.15 -1.74 -11.34
CA LYS A 517 -45.77 -2.08 -10.95
C LYS A 517 -45.69 -3.35 -10.10
N ILE A 518 -46.64 -3.55 -9.19
CA ILE A 518 -46.69 -4.71 -8.30
C ILE A 518 -47.04 -5.97 -9.10
N ARG A 519 -48.02 -5.87 -10.00
CA ARG A 519 -48.37 -6.97 -10.90
C ARG A 519 -47.20 -7.41 -11.79
N ARG A 520 -46.46 -6.47 -12.39
CA ARG A 520 -45.26 -6.79 -13.18
C ARG A 520 -44.18 -7.48 -12.34
N LYS A 521 -44.02 -7.07 -11.08
CA LYS A 521 -43.07 -7.70 -10.17
C LYS A 521 -43.48 -9.15 -9.88
N ASN A 522 -44.76 -9.37 -9.60
CA ASN A 522 -45.32 -10.70 -9.35
C ASN A 522 -45.19 -11.62 -10.59
N GLU A 523 -45.46 -11.10 -11.79
CA GLU A 523 -45.29 -11.86 -13.05
C GLU A 523 -43.82 -12.26 -13.30
N ILE A 524 -42.86 -11.39 -12.96
CA ILE A 524 -41.42 -11.68 -13.06
C ILE A 524 -41.01 -12.75 -12.04
N ASP A 525 -41.53 -12.64 -10.81
CA ASP A 525 -41.22 -13.58 -9.74
C ASP A 525 -41.84 -14.96 -10.00
N GLU A 526 -43.05 -15.04 -10.56
CA GLU A 526 -43.66 -16.29 -11.04
C GLU A 526 -42.85 -16.94 -12.15
N HIS A 527 -42.36 -16.16 -13.12
CA HIS A 527 -41.52 -16.68 -14.21
C HIS A 527 -40.18 -17.22 -13.69
N ARG A 528 -39.59 -16.58 -12.67
CA ARG A 528 -38.38 -17.06 -11.98
C ARG A 528 -38.65 -18.36 -11.23
N LEU A 529 -39.81 -18.48 -10.59
CA LEU A 529 -40.22 -19.68 -9.87
C LEU A 529 -40.41 -20.86 -10.85
N GLN A 530 -41.09 -20.63 -11.98
CA GLN A 530 -41.25 -21.64 -13.04
C GLN A 530 -39.91 -22.09 -13.62
N ALA A 531 -38.97 -21.18 -13.86
CA ALA A 531 -37.62 -21.53 -14.31
C ALA A 531 -36.86 -22.40 -13.29
N ARG A 532 -37.13 -22.21 -11.99
CA ARG A 532 -36.52 -22.99 -10.89
C ARG A 532 -37.16 -24.38 -10.75
N MET A 533 -38.43 -24.55 -11.12
CA MET A 533 -39.17 -25.82 -11.12
C MET A 533 -38.78 -26.77 -12.28
N VAL A 534 -38.00 -26.30 -13.26
CA VAL A 534 -37.50 -27.16 -14.35
C VAL A 534 -36.41 -28.10 -13.85
N LYS A 535 -36.66 -29.42 -13.97
CA LYS A 535 -35.70 -30.47 -13.64
C LYS A 535 -34.36 -30.25 -14.35
N SER A 536 -33.26 -30.53 -13.65
CA SER A 536 -31.88 -30.19 -14.09
C SER A 536 -31.54 -30.63 -15.52
N ARG A 537 -31.99 -31.81 -15.94
CA ARG A 537 -31.75 -32.37 -17.29
C ARG A 537 -32.39 -31.57 -18.43
N HIS A 538 -33.43 -30.77 -18.17
CA HIS A 538 -34.17 -30.01 -19.19
C HIS A 538 -33.88 -28.50 -19.17
N ARG A 539 -32.94 -28.04 -18.33
CA ARG A 539 -32.61 -26.60 -18.18
C ARG A 539 -32.05 -25.97 -19.47
N SER A 540 -31.25 -26.71 -20.23
CA SER A 540 -30.67 -26.23 -21.50
C SER A 540 -31.76 -26.02 -22.57
N LEU A 541 -32.68 -26.97 -22.69
CA LEU A 541 -33.79 -26.92 -23.65
C LEU A 541 -34.78 -25.80 -23.28
N PHE A 542 -35.09 -25.64 -21.99
CA PHE A 542 -35.91 -24.54 -21.48
C PHE A 542 -35.28 -23.16 -21.76
N ARG A 543 -33.96 -22.99 -21.52
CA ARG A 543 -33.25 -21.74 -21.85
C ARG A 543 -33.34 -21.43 -23.34
N LYS A 544 -33.16 -22.43 -24.21
CA LYS A 544 -33.28 -22.25 -25.67
C LYS A 544 -34.68 -21.81 -26.09
N LEU A 545 -35.72 -22.42 -25.51
CA LEU A 545 -37.13 -22.09 -25.78
C LEU A 545 -37.49 -20.67 -25.31
N VAL A 546 -37.01 -20.26 -24.13
CA VAL A 546 -37.19 -18.89 -23.62
C VAL A 546 -36.50 -17.86 -24.52
N LEU A 547 -35.28 -18.15 -24.98
CA LEU A 547 -34.56 -17.27 -25.91
C LEU A 547 -35.31 -17.12 -27.25
N GLU A 548 -35.79 -18.22 -27.84
CA GLU A 548 -36.60 -18.17 -29.07
C GLU A 548 -37.88 -17.34 -28.88
N LYS A 549 -38.55 -17.47 -27.73
CA LYS A 549 -39.74 -16.68 -27.41
C LYS A 549 -39.42 -15.19 -27.31
N GLN A 550 -38.32 -14.83 -26.64
CA GLN A 550 -37.87 -13.44 -26.51
C GLN A 550 -37.49 -12.82 -27.86
N VAL A 551 -36.84 -13.58 -28.74
CA VAL A 551 -36.52 -13.14 -30.11
C VAL A 551 -37.79 -12.83 -30.90
N LYS A 552 -38.79 -13.73 -30.87
CA LYS A 552 -40.09 -13.52 -31.52
C LYS A 552 -40.85 -12.32 -30.97
N GLU A 553 -40.84 -12.12 -29.65
CA GLU A 553 -41.47 -10.95 -29.01
C GLU A 553 -40.79 -9.64 -29.40
N LYS A 554 -39.45 -9.64 -29.50
CA LYS A 554 -38.66 -8.48 -29.95
C LYS A 554 -38.93 -8.14 -31.41
N GLU A 555 -39.01 -9.15 -32.28
CA GLU A 555 -39.37 -8.97 -33.70
C GLU A 555 -40.80 -8.43 -33.84
N LYS A 556 -41.77 -8.99 -33.10
CA LYS A 556 -43.14 -8.49 -33.08
C LYS A 556 -43.20 -7.03 -32.61
N TRP A 557 -42.46 -6.69 -31.56
CA TRP A 557 -42.38 -5.31 -31.09
C TRP A 557 -41.77 -4.37 -32.14
N LEU A 558 -40.68 -4.78 -32.81
CA LEU A 558 -40.07 -4.03 -33.89
C LEU A 558 -41.04 -3.79 -35.05
N LEU A 559 -41.82 -4.81 -35.44
CA LEU A 559 -42.86 -4.69 -36.46
C LEU A 559 -43.97 -3.72 -36.03
N THR A 560 -44.43 -3.78 -34.77
CA THR A 560 -45.43 -2.82 -34.27
C THR A 560 -44.89 -1.39 -34.21
N LYS A 561 -43.62 -1.21 -33.85
CA LYS A 561 -42.96 0.10 -33.86
C LYS A 561 -42.82 0.64 -35.28
N LYS A 562 -42.39 -0.19 -36.23
CA LYS A 562 -42.33 0.17 -37.66
C LYS A 562 -43.70 0.57 -38.19
N ARG A 563 -44.74 -0.19 -37.85
CA ARG A 563 -46.13 0.12 -38.24
C ARG A 563 -46.61 1.47 -37.68
N ARG A 564 -46.36 1.74 -36.40
CA ARG A 564 -46.67 3.05 -35.79
C ARG A 564 -45.95 4.21 -36.48
N ASN A 565 -44.68 4.01 -36.84
CA ASN A 565 -43.91 5.04 -37.56
C ASN A 565 -44.46 5.27 -38.98
N ILE A 566 -44.90 4.23 -39.67
CA ILE A 566 -45.54 4.34 -41.00
C ILE A 566 -46.90 5.03 -40.89
N GLU A 567 -47.71 4.69 -39.89
CA GLU A 567 -49.00 5.35 -39.62
C GLU A 567 -48.82 6.83 -39.26
N ALA A 568 -47.76 7.16 -38.49
CA ALA A 568 -47.42 8.53 -38.15
C ALA A 568 -46.84 9.36 -39.32
N GLN A 569 -46.36 8.70 -40.38
CA GLN A 569 -45.90 9.36 -41.62
C GLN A 569 -47.02 9.56 -42.66
N LYS A 570 -48.20 8.94 -42.44
CA LYS A 570 -49.39 9.09 -43.29
C LYS A 570 -50.34 10.20 -42.82
N ILE A 571 -50.08 10.78 -41.65
CA ILE A 571 -50.72 11.97 -41.11
C ILE A 571 -49.75 13.13 -41.34
#